data_AF-A0A7C2JY09-F1
#
_entry.id   AF-A0A7C2JY09-F1
#
_cell.length_a   1.000
_cell.length_b   1.000
_cell.length_c   1.000
_cell.angle_alpha   90.00
_cell.angle_beta   90.00
_cell.angle_gamma   90.00
#
_symmetry.space_group_name_H-M   'P 1'
#
loop_
_entity.id
_entity.type
_entity.pdbx_description
1 polymer ?
#
loop_
_entity_poly.entity_id
_entity_poly.type
_entity_poly.pdbx_seq_one_letter_code
_entity_poly.pdbx_strand_id
1 'polypeptide(L)' 'MANKKSSRRRPLTFADVREVALSMPEVEETTSWGMPTFKAGKTLFAVEPCPRRDVEPSSLGVTVSFEERERLLATRPDVF' A
#
# COMPACT_ATOMS: atom_id res chain seq x y z
N MET A 1 -30.91 3.80 17.21
CA MET A 1 -29.56 4.03 17.78
C MET A 1 -28.63 2.95 17.24
N ALA A 2 -27.78 3.26 16.25
CA ALA A 2 -26.85 2.27 15.69
C ALA A 2 -25.51 2.37 16.41
N ASN A 3 -25.20 1.35 17.20
CA ASN A 3 -23.95 1.23 17.96
C ASN A 3 -22.78 1.01 16.97
N LYS A 4 -22.04 2.07 16.63
CA LYS A 4 -20.78 1.95 15.89
C LYS A 4 -19.73 1.41 16.86
N LYS A 5 -19.73 0.08 17.06
CA LYS A 5 -18.63 -0.60 17.74
C LYS A 5 -17.36 -0.28 16.98
N SER A 6 -16.54 0.61 17.53
CA SER A 6 -15.13 0.75 17.16
C SER A 6 -14.47 -0.58 17.55
N SER A 7 -14.54 -1.58 16.68
CA SER A 7 -13.65 -2.72 16.80
C SER A 7 -12.25 -2.15 16.68
N ARG A 8 -11.37 -2.44 17.64
CA ARG A 8 -9.94 -2.18 17.48
C ARG A 8 -9.54 -2.89 16.19
N ARG A 9 -9.38 -2.12 15.12
CA ARG A 9 -8.94 -2.66 13.84
C ARG A 9 -7.55 -3.22 14.09
N ARG A 10 -7.38 -4.51 13.83
CA ARG A 10 -6.04 -5.10 13.81
C ARG A 10 -5.17 -4.30 12.82
N PRO A 11 -3.85 -4.25 13.02
CA PRO A 11 -2.95 -3.71 12.01
C PRO A 11 -3.24 -4.34 10.65
N LEU A 12 -3.22 -3.51 9.61
CA LEU A 12 -3.32 -4.00 8.24
C LEU A 12 -2.03 -4.72 7.88
N THR A 13 -2.19 -5.78 7.09
CA THR A 13 -1.11 -6.63 6.59
C THR A 13 -1.06 -6.53 5.07
N PHE A 14 0.01 -7.02 4.46
CA PHE A 14 0.08 -7.09 3.00
C PHE A 14 -1.02 -7.99 2.39
N ALA A 15 -1.53 -8.97 3.14
CA ALA A 15 -2.67 -9.77 2.70
C ALA A 15 -3.95 -8.94 2.54
N ASP A 16 -4.17 -7.94 3.41
CA ASP A 16 -5.30 -7.02 3.28
C ASP A 16 -5.14 -6.12 2.05
N VAL A 17 -3.91 -5.69 1.76
CA VAL A 17 -3.60 -4.93 0.54
C VAL A 17 -3.88 -5.76 -0.69
N ARG A 18 -3.46 -7.03 -0.70
CA ARG A 18 -3.73 -7.98 -1.79
C ARG A 18 -5.23 -8.16 -2.03
N GLU A 19 -6.01 -8.34 -0.97
CA GLU A 19 -7.47 -8.46 -1.05
C GLU A 19 -8.10 -7.21 -1.71
N VAL A 20 -7.70 -6.02 -1.26
CA VAL A 20 -8.22 -4.76 -1.81
C VAL A 20 -7.78 -4.56 -3.25
N ALA A 21 -6.50 -4.77 -3.57
CA ALA A 21 -5.95 -4.56 -4.91
C ALA A 21 -6.62 -5.48 -5.93
N LEU A 22 -6.74 -6.78 -5.63
CA LEU A 22 -7.34 -7.76 -6.54
C LEU A 22 -8.87 -7.64 -6.67
N SER A 23 -9.52 -6.85 -5.80
CA SER A 23 -10.94 -6.52 -5.96
C SER A 23 -11.20 -5.45 -7.02
N MET A 24 -10.16 -4.73 -7.46
CA MET A 24 -10.28 -3.67 -8.47
C MET A 24 -10.27 -4.26 -9.88
N PRO A 25 -10.99 -3.64 -10.84
CA PRO A 25 -11.00 -4.10 -12.22
C PRO A 25 -9.61 -3.98 -12.84
N GLU A 26 -9.26 -4.94 -13.70
CA GLU A 26 -8.02 -4.96 -14.49
C GLU A 26 -6.72 -5.00 -13.66
N VAL A 27 -6.82 -5.26 -12.35
CA VAL A 27 -5.65 -5.42 -11.48
C VAL A 27 -5.16 -6.86 -11.49
N GLU A 28 -3.86 -7.02 -11.68
CA GLU A 28 -3.14 -8.28 -11.51
C GLU A 28 -1.99 -8.14 -10.50
N GLU A 29 -1.70 -9.23 -9.80
CA GLU A 29 -0.49 -9.38 -9.00
C GLU A 29 0.60 -10.00 -9.88
N THR A 30 1.73 -9.32 -9.98
CA THR A 30 2.93 -9.72 -10.72
C THR A 30 4.15 -9.66 -9.81
N THR A 31 5.29 -10.12 -10.30
CA THR A 31 6.55 -10.03 -9.56
C THR A 31 7.47 -9.02 -10.23
N SER A 32 7.94 -8.04 -9.46
CA SER A 32 8.98 -7.09 -9.91
C SER A 32 10.12 -7.08 -8.89
N TRP A 33 11.36 -7.28 -9.36
CA TRP A 33 12.56 -7.39 -8.50
C TRP A 33 12.42 -8.42 -7.36
N GLY A 34 11.67 -9.51 -7.59
CA GLY A 34 11.40 -10.55 -6.60
C GLY A 34 10.29 -10.21 -5.60
N MET A 35 9.66 -9.05 -5.70
CA MET A 35 8.60 -8.61 -4.79
C MET A 35 7.20 -8.64 -5.43
N PRO A 36 6.16 -9.00 -4.67
CA PRO A 36 4.77 -8.86 -5.08
C PRO A 36 4.43 -7.42 -5.48
N THR A 37 3.85 -7.27 -6.67
CA THR A 37 3.57 -5.99 -7.31
C THR A 37 2.19 -5.98 -7.94
N PHE A 38 1.37 -4.98 -7.65
CA PHE A 38 0.07 -4.81 -8.26
C PHE A 38 0.12 -3.82 -9.42
N LYS A 39 -0.46 -4.24 -10.56
CA LYS A 39 -0.54 -3.43 -11.78
C LYS A 39 -1.98 -3.41 -12.29
N ALA A 40 -2.41 -2.25 -12.79
CA ALA A 40 -3.61 -2.12 -13.60
C ALA A 40 -3.18 -1.93 -15.06
N GLY A 41 -3.37 -2.95 -15.89
CA GLY A 41 -2.80 -3.01 -17.23
C GLY A 41 -1.27 -2.85 -17.22
N LYS A 42 -0.75 -1.75 -17.77
CA LYS A 42 0.70 -1.47 -17.83
C LYS A 42 1.21 -0.62 -16.64
N THR A 43 0.33 -0.20 -15.74
CA THR A 43 0.65 0.78 -14.70
C THR A 43 0.80 0.11 -13.35
N LEU A 44 2.00 0.19 -12.78
CA LEU A 44 2.29 -0.21 -11.40
C LEU A 44 1.78 0.85 -10.43
N PHE A 45 0.98 0.42 -9.44
CA PHE A 45 0.45 1.35 -8.44
C PHE A 45 0.76 0.96 -6.99
N ALA A 46 1.04 -0.31 -6.70
CA ALA A 46 1.42 -0.76 -5.36
C ALA A 46 2.42 -1.91 -5.39
N VAL A 47 3.34 -1.97 -4.43
CA VAL A 47 4.39 -2.99 -4.35
C VAL A 47 4.78 -3.26 -2.89
N GLU A 48 5.05 -4.53 -2.57
CA GLU A 48 5.74 -4.86 -1.33
C GLU A 48 7.21 -4.42 -1.45
N PRO A 49 7.72 -3.50 -0.62
CA PRO A 49 9.08 -3.03 -0.75
C PRO A 49 10.10 -4.15 -0.47
N CYS A 50 11.18 -4.18 -1.25
CA CYS A 50 12.29 -5.09 -0.99
C CYS A 50 12.86 -4.83 0.43
N PRO A 51 13.11 -5.89 1.24
CA PRO A 51 13.67 -5.71 2.57
C PRO A 51 15.03 -5.00 2.53
N ARG A 52 15.10 -3.83 3.17
CA ARG A 52 16.33 -3.02 3.31
C ARG A 52 16.36 -2.39 4.69
N ARG A 53 17.55 -1.94 5.11
CA ARG A 53 17.77 -1.35 6.44
C ARG A 53 16.97 -0.05 6.67
N ASP A 54 16.65 0.65 5.58
CA ASP A 54 15.91 1.91 5.55
C ASP A 54 14.40 1.73 5.26
N VAL A 55 13.92 0.49 5.20
CA VAL A 55 12.51 0.17 4.97
C VAL A 55 11.93 -0.44 6.23
N GLU A 56 10.98 0.25 6.83
CA GLU A 56 10.28 -0.25 8.01
C GLU A 56 9.45 -1.52 7.68
N PRO A 57 9.37 -2.50 8.59
CA PRO A 57 8.53 -3.68 8.39
C PRO A 57 7.08 -3.30 8.10
N SER A 58 6.41 -4.09 7.25
CA SER A 58 5.01 -3.86 6.86
C SER A 58 4.76 -2.53 6.12
N SER A 59 5.79 -1.93 5.54
CA SER A 59 5.66 -0.81 4.61
C SER A 59 4.98 -1.23 3.30
N LEU A 60 4.34 -0.28 2.63
CA LEU A 60 3.75 -0.46 1.30
C LEU A 60 4.28 0.65 0.38
N GLY A 61 4.86 0.27 -0.76
CA GLY A 61 5.19 1.23 -1.81
C GLY A 61 3.94 1.55 -2.62
N VAL A 62 3.61 2.83 -2.79
CA VAL A 62 2.49 3.28 -3.62
C VAL A 62 2.94 4.38 -4.58
N THR A 63 2.40 4.35 -5.80
CA THR A 63 2.66 5.38 -6.81
C THR A 63 1.75 6.58 -6.56
N VAL A 64 2.33 7.76 -6.31
CA VAL A 64 1.62 9.03 -6.13
C VAL A 64 2.26 10.13 -6.99
N SER A 65 1.55 11.24 -7.21
CA SER A 65 2.15 12.42 -7.84
C SER A 65 3.21 13.04 -6.91
N PHE A 66 4.13 13.83 -7.48
CA PHE A 66 5.12 14.55 -6.67
C PHE A 66 4.47 15.52 -5.68
N GLU A 67 3.41 16.21 -6.11
CA GLU A 67 2.63 17.11 -5.24
C GLU A 67 2.00 16.36 -4.06
N GLU A 68 1.42 15.18 -4.30
CA GLU A 68 0.84 14.37 -3.23
C GLU A 68 1.92 13.83 -2.28
N ARG A 69 3.07 13.42 -2.83
CA ARG A 69 4.21 13.00 -2.00
C ARG A 69 4.66 14.12 -1.07
N GLU A 70 4.80 15.35 -1.57
CA GLU A 70 5.16 16.51 -0.75
C GLU A 70 4.12 16.79 0.34
N ARG A 71 2.84 16.70 0.00
CA ARG A 71 1.73 16.85 0.95
C ARG A 71 1.77 15.80 2.06
N LEU A 72 1.96 14.54 1.71
CA LEU A 72 2.04 13.42 2.66
C LEU A 72 3.22 13.60 3.63
N LEU A 73 4.40 13.92 3.10
CA LEU A 73 5.61 14.18 3.88
C LEU A 73 5.45 15.39 4.81
N ALA A 74 4.81 16.47 4.35
CA ALA A 74 4.56 17.64 5.19
C ALA A 74 3.56 17.34 6.32
N THR A 75 2.61 16.43 6.09
CA THR A 75 1.55 16.11 7.06
C THR A 75 2.02 15.10 8.11
N ARG A 76 2.77 14.06 7.69
CA ARG A 76 3.23 12.95 8.55
C ARG A 76 4.60 12.40 8.10
N PRO A 77 5.68 13.13 8.36
CA PRO A 77 7.04 12.75 7.91
C PRO A 77 7.60 11.50 8.59
N ASP A 78 6.99 11.05 9.69
CA ASP A 78 7.34 9.82 10.41
C ASP A 78 6.68 8.56 9.79
N VAL A 79 5.80 8.73 8.79
CA VAL A 79 5.01 7.65 8.18
C VAL A 79 5.23 7.52 6.68
N PHE A 80 5.40 8.63 5.97
CA PHE A 80 5.50 8.68 4.51
C PHE A 80 6.91 9.06 4.03
#